data_AF-A0A7V3HIJ6-F1
#
_entry.id   AF-A0A7V3HIJ6-F1
#
_cell.length_a   1.000
_cell.length_b   1.000
_cell.length_c   1.000
_cell.angle_alpha   90.00
_cell.angle_beta   90.00
_cell.angle_gamma   90.00
#
_symmetry.space_group_name_H-M   'P 1'
#
loop_
_entity.id
_entity.type
_entity.pdbx_description
1 polymer ?
#
loop_
_entity_poly.entity_id
_entity_poly.type
_entity_poly.pdbx_seq_one_letter_code
_entity_poly.pdbx_strand_id
1 'polypeptide(L)'
;MRIVEPVQFALDDLAMKVFLEAINLAGGPRKLIEYRRLTWLPSLAEAAYAVVLANEEKKTEEEIAAFLGMTKVSVRNILRANPEDVLKRLEGDMKGQRRSHIAGGLAKLAYERVKGA
;
A
#
# COMPACT_ATOMS: atom_id res chain seq x y z
N MET A 1 -27.95 -6.06 -2.20
CA MET A 1 -26.80 -6.89 -2.64
C MET A 1 -26.18 -6.19 -3.84
N ARG A 2 -25.01 -5.55 -3.70
CA ARG A 2 -24.32 -4.95 -4.85
C ARG A 2 -23.66 -6.09 -5.62
N ILE A 3 -24.02 -6.24 -6.89
CA ILE A 3 -23.30 -7.14 -7.80
C ILE A 3 -21.95 -6.47 -8.05
N VAL A 4 -20.88 -7.06 -7.52
CA VAL A 4 -19.51 -6.60 -7.76
C VAL A 4 -19.05 -7.21 -9.07
N GLU A 5 -18.53 -6.41 -9.98
CA GLU A 5 -18.05 -6.94 -11.26
C GLU A 5 -16.85 -7.89 -11.04
N PRO A 6 -16.74 -9.01 -11.79
CA PRO A 6 -15.69 -10.01 -11.58
C PRO A 6 -14.26 -9.45 -11.61
N VAL A 7 -14.03 -8.42 -12.43
CA VAL A 7 -12.74 -7.73 -12.54
C VAL A 7 -12.40 -6.98 -11.25
N GLN A 8 -13.38 -6.28 -10.66
CA GLN A 8 -13.19 -5.54 -9.42
C GLN A 8 -12.86 -6.50 -8.26
N PHE A 9 -13.53 -7.66 -8.19
CA PHE A 9 -13.24 -8.67 -7.17
C PHE A 9 -11.78 -9.18 -7.24
N ALA A 10 -11.26 -9.42 -8.45
CA ALA A 10 -9.88 -9.85 -8.63
C ALA A 10 -8.85 -8.78 -8.21
N LEU A 11 -9.16 -7.49 -8.44
CA LEU A 11 -8.30 -6.38 -8.02
C LEU A 11 -8.30 -6.21 -6.49
N ASP A 12 -9.46 -6.36 -5.85
CA ASP A 12 -9.60 -6.30 -4.39
C ASP A 12 -8.81 -7.46 -3.73
N ASP A 13 -8.89 -8.67 -4.28
CA ASP A 13 -8.13 -9.83 -3.83
C ASP A 13 -6.62 -9.62 -3.96
N LEU A 14 -6.17 -9.06 -5.08
CA LEU A 14 -4.75 -8.77 -5.28
C LEU A 14 -4.28 -7.67 -4.33
N ALA A 15 -5.05 -6.59 -4.17
CA ALA A 15 -4.75 -5.53 -3.22
C ALA A 15 -4.67 -6.06 -1.78
N MET A 16 -5.54 -7.01 -1.41
CA MET A 16 -5.49 -7.68 -0.12
C MET A 16 -4.19 -8.50 0.06
N LYS A 17 -3.78 -9.27 -0.95
CA LYS A 17 -2.50 -10.01 -0.91
C LYS A 17 -1.31 -9.07 -0.74
N VAL A 18 -1.29 -7.97 -1.48
CA VAL A 18 -0.25 -6.93 -1.36
C VAL A 18 -0.24 -6.30 0.04
N PHE A 19 -1.41 -5.97 0.58
CA PHE A 19 -1.53 -5.41 1.92
C PHE A 19 -0.99 -6.36 3.00
N LEU A 20 -1.33 -7.64 2.93
CA LEU A 20 -0.86 -8.65 3.89
C LEU A 20 0.64 -8.89 3.76
N GLU A 21 1.18 -8.96 2.55
CA GLU A 21 2.63 -9.12 2.37
C GLU A 21 3.40 -7.87 2.83
N ALA A 22 2.83 -6.68 2.68
CA ALA A 22 3.42 -5.46 3.26
C ALA A 22 3.43 -5.48 4.79
N ILE A 23 2.42 -6.08 5.44
CA ILE A 23 2.43 -6.32 6.88
C ILE A 23 3.54 -7.32 7.26
N ASN A 24 3.72 -8.40 6.50
CA ASN A 24 4.79 -9.37 6.73
C ASN A 24 6.17 -8.69 6.66
N LEU A 25 6.39 -7.87 5.62
CA LEU A 25 7.59 -7.06 5.46
C LEU A 25 7.83 -6.10 6.64
N ALA A 26 6.77 -5.56 7.23
CA ALA A 26 6.85 -4.69 8.41
C ALA A 26 7.08 -5.44 9.73
N GLY A 27 7.39 -6.74 9.70
CA GLY A 27 7.63 -7.57 10.89
C GLY A 27 6.41 -8.37 11.35
N GLY A 28 5.34 -8.40 10.55
CA GLY A 28 4.15 -9.20 10.78
C GLY A 28 3.23 -8.69 11.90
N PRO A 29 2.16 -9.44 12.21
CA PRO A 29 1.11 -8.99 13.13
C PRO A 29 1.61 -8.76 14.57
N ARG A 30 2.65 -9.48 15.02
CA ARG A 30 3.26 -9.24 16.34
C ARG A 30 3.87 -7.85 16.44
N LYS A 31 4.57 -7.40 15.39
CA LYS A 31 5.15 -6.05 15.35
C LYS A 31 4.09 -4.96 15.30
N LEU A 32 2.95 -5.23 14.64
CA LEU A 32 1.79 -4.32 14.66
C LEU A 32 1.30 -4.01 16.08
N ILE A 33 1.25 -5.03 16.95
CA ILE A 33 0.84 -4.87 18.35
C ILE A 33 1.80 -3.95 19.11
N GLU A 34 3.10 -4.06 18.84
CA GLU A 34 4.14 -3.23 19.48
C GLU A 34 4.04 -1.74 19.09
N TYR A 35 3.60 -1.44 17.86
CA TYR A 35 3.51 -0.06 17.38
C TYR A 35 2.42 0.77 18.09
N ARG A 36 1.49 0.13 18.83
CA ARG A 36 0.42 0.70 19.67
C ARG A 36 -0.55 1.70 19.02
N ARG A 37 -0.19 2.38 17.92
CA ARG A 37 -1.01 3.32 17.14
C ARG A 37 -0.96 2.95 15.66
N LEU A 38 -1.96 2.17 15.23
CA LEU A 38 -2.10 1.62 13.88
C LEU A 38 -2.64 2.60 12.83
N THR A 39 -2.49 3.91 13.09
CA THR A 39 -2.97 4.99 12.19
C THR A 39 -2.33 4.99 10.80
N TRP A 40 -1.37 4.10 10.53
CA TRP A 40 -0.73 3.92 9.23
C TRP A 40 -1.30 2.74 8.43
N LEU A 41 -2.09 1.85 9.06
CA LEU A 41 -2.72 0.71 8.36
C LEU A 41 -3.69 1.17 7.26
N PRO A 42 -4.56 2.19 7.47
CA PRO A 42 -5.40 2.69 6.40
C PRO A 42 -4.58 3.20 5.21
N SER A 43 -3.52 3.96 5.47
CA SER A 43 -2.63 4.45 4.41
C SER A 43 -1.87 3.33 3.70
N LEU A 44 -1.57 2.21 4.38
CA LEU A 44 -1.00 1.03 3.74
C LEU A 44 -2.01 0.35 2.82
N ALA A 45 -3.27 0.23 3.25
CA ALA A 45 -4.34 -0.32 2.41
C ALA A 45 -4.55 0.55 1.16
N GLU A 46 -4.65 1.87 1.33
CA GLU A 46 -4.71 2.83 0.21
C GLU A 46 -3.53 2.66 -0.76
N ALA A 47 -2.32 2.49 -0.22
CA ALA A 47 -1.12 2.29 -1.02
C ALA A 47 -1.14 0.97 -1.80
N ALA A 48 -1.61 -0.13 -1.18
CA ALA A 48 -1.75 -1.41 -1.84
C ALA A 48 -2.71 -1.32 -3.05
N TYR A 49 -3.87 -0.69 -2.85
CA TYR A 49 -4.81 -0.43 -3.95
C TYR A 49 -4.22 0.46 -5.04
N ALA A 50 -3.58 1.57 -4.67
CA ALA A 50 -2.99 2.49 -5.64
C ALA A 50 -1.92 1.79 -6.50
N VAL A 51 -1.07 0.97 -5.89
CA VAL A 51 -0.04 0.20 -6.61
C VAL A 51 -0.67 -0.83 -7.55
N VAL A 52 -1.68 -1.58 -7.10
CA VAL A 52 -2.37 -2.57 -7.93
C VAL A 52 -3.06 -1.91 -9.12
N LEU A 53 -3.83 -0.84 -8.89
CA LEU A 53 -4.53 -0.12 -9.96
C LEU A 53 -3.57 0.50 -10.99
N ALA A 54 -2.42 1.03 -10.54
CA ALA A 54 -1.41 1.56 -11.44
C ALA A 54 -0.75 0.47 -12.30
N ASN A 55 -0.59 -0.74 -11.76
CA ASN A 55 0.15 -1.81 -12.45
C ASN A 55 -0.71 -2.73 -13.31
N GLU A 56 -1.88 -3.14 -12.82
CA GLU A 56 -2.77 -4.09 -13.49
C GLU A 56 -3.69 -3.39 -14.50
N GLU A 57 -4.25 -2.23 -14.13
CA GLU A 57 -5.21 -1.49 -14.95
C GLU A 57 -4.58 -0.28 -15.66
N LYS A 58 -3.29 0.00 -15.41
CA LYS A 58 -2.56 1.17 -15.95
C LYS A 58 -3.26 2.52 -15.69
N LYS A 59 -4.04 2.61 -14.60
CA LYS A 59 -4.72 3.84 -14.22
C LYS A 59 -3.73 4.96 -13.92
N THR A 60 -4.11 6.18 -14.32
CA THR A 60 -3.39 7.42 -14.03
C THR A 60 -3.52 7.82 -12.55
N GLU A 61 -2.66 8.75 -12.10
CA GLU A 61 -2.74 9.32 -10.74
C GLU A 61 -4.14 9.92 -10.45
N GLU A 62 -4.77 10.58 -11.43
CA GLU A 62 -6.13 11.12 -11.34
C GLU A 62 -7.20 10.04 -11.18
N GLU A 63 -7.17 9.00 -12.01
CA GLU A 63 -8.19 7.94 -11.97
C GLU A 63 -8.12 7.16 -10.65
N ILE A 64 -6.92 6.88 -10.16
CA ILE A 64 -6.72 6.25 -8.85
C ILE A 64 -7.23 7.16 -7.73
N ALA A 65 -6.94 8.46 -7.80
CA ALA A 65 -7.40 9.44 -6.81
C ALA A 65 -8.93 9.50 -6.76
N ALA A 66 -9.59 9.55 -7.91
CA ALA A 66 -11.04 9.52 -8.00
C ALA A 66 -11.63 8.20 -7.46
N PHE A 67 -11.01 7.07 -7.79
CA PHE A 67 -11.47 5.75 -7.37
C PHE A 67 -11.35 5.54 -5.85
N LEU A 68 -10.24 5.96 -5.25
CA LEU A 68 -9.96 5.78 -3.81
C LEU A 68 -10.45 6.93 -2.93
N GLY A 69 -11.00 8.00 -3.51
CA GLY A 69 -11.38 9.20 -2.77
C GLY A 69 -10.17 9.95 -2.18
N MET A 70 -9.03 9.89 -2.85
CA MET A 70 -7.77 10.51 -2.44
C MET A 70 -7.47 11.76 -3.28
N THR A 71 -6.46 12.54 -2.87
CA THR A 71 -5.93 13.60 -3.75
C THR A 71 -4.91 13.02 -4.74
N LYS A 72 -4.83 13.58 -5.95
CA LYS A 72 -3.78 13.25 -6.94
C LYS A 72 -2.37 13.31 -6.33
N VAL A 73 -2.12 14.31 -5.49
CA VAL A 73 -0.82 14.50 -4.82
C VAL A 73 -0.52 13.33 -3.87
N SER A 74 -1.50 12.86 -3.10
CA SER A 74 -1.33 11.69 -2.23
C SER A 74 -0.99 10.43 -3.03
N VAL A 75 -1.72 10.18 -4.12
CA VAL A 75 -1.46 9.04 -5.02
C VAL A 75 -0.06 9.13 -5.63
N ARG A 76 0.32 10.30 -6.15
CA ARG A 76 1.67 10.54 -6.67
C ARG A 76 2.75 10.21 -5.64
N ASN A 77 2.58 10.67 -4.40
CA ASN A 77 3.55 10.44 -3.34
C ASN A 77 3.69 8.94 -3.00
N ILE A 78 2.58 8.19 -3.04
CA ILE A 78 2.57 6.73 -2.89
C ILE A 78 3.34 6.07 -4.04
N LEU A 79 2.97 6.35 -5.29
CA LEU A 79 3.54 5.69 -6.47
C LEU A 79 5.03 6.01 -6.65
N ARG A 80 5.47 7.21 -6.26
CA ARG A 80 6.87 7.64 -6.31
C ARG A 80 7.68 7.29 -5.07
N ALA A 81 7.09 6.63 -4.07
CA ALA A 81 7.83 6.21 -2.89
C ALA A 81 8.98 5.26 -3.28
N ASN A 82 10.14 5.46 -2.65
CA ASN A 82 11.33 4.62 -2.82
C ASN A 82 11.30 3.47 -1.79
N PRO A 83 11.21 2.21 -2.24
CA PRO A 83 11.30 1.01 -1.40
C PRO A 83 12.47 0.94 -0.42
N GLU A 84 13.68 1.32 -0.87
CA GLU A 84 14.93 1.08 -0.12
C GLU A 84 15.05 1.93 1.14
N ASP A 85 14.43 3.12 1.12
CA ASP A 85 14.38 4.02 2.26
C ASP A 85 13.51 3.48 3.40
N VAL A 86 12.63 2.52 3.12
CA VAL A 86 11.65 2.03 4.10
C VAL A 86 12.22 0.92 4.97
N LEU A 87 12.96 -0.03 4.38
CA LEU A 87 13.58 -1.14 5.12
C LEU A 87 14.60 -0.64 6.15
N LYS A 88 15.44 0.33 5.76
CA LYS A 88 16.43 0.97 6.65
C LYS A 88 15.81 1.76 7.80
N ARG A 89 14.53 2.13 7.71
CA ARG A 89 13.83 2.96 8.70
C ARG A 89 12.88 2.17 9.59
N LEU A 90 12.52 0.94 9.23
CA LEU A 90 11.78 0.04 10.13
C LEU A 90 12.63 -0.38 11.35
N GLU A 91 13.96 -0.33 11.22
CA GLU A 91 14.91 -0.58 12.30
C GLU A 91 15.07 0.60 13.28
N GLY A 92 14.66 1.81 12.90
CA GLY A 92 14.79 3.04 13.70
C GLY A 92 13.43 3.68 13.96
N ASP A 93 12.93 3.52 15.19
CA ASP A 93 11.77 4.17 15.82
C ASP A 93 11.00 5.19 14.92
N MET A 94 9.79 4.82 14.46
CA MET A 94 8.96 5.56 13.49
C MET A 94 8.50 6.96 13.98
N LYS A 95 9.42 7.89 14.21
CA LYS A 95 9.11 9.25 14.68
C LYS A 95 9.46 10.27 13.60
N GLY A 96 8.43 10.80 12.95
CA GLY A 96 8.49 12.14 12.35
C GLY A 96 8.42 12.26 10.81
N GLN A 97 8.39 11.18 10.03
CA GLN A 97 8.26 11.29 8.56
C GLN A 97 6.86 10.95 8.04
N ARG A 98 6.52 11.52 6.86
CA ARG A 98 5.22 11.36 6.19
C ARG A 98 4.92 9.87 5.98
N ARG A 99 4.00 9.34 6.79
CA ARG A 99 3.56 7.93 6.80
C ARG A 99 3.16 7.39 5.43
N SER A 100 2.71 8.25 4.53
CA SER A 100 2.37 7.92 3.14
C SER A 100 3.55 7.40 2.30
N HIS A 101 4.76 7.93 2.50
CA HIS A 101 5.94 7.46 1.76
C HIS A 101 6.36 6.05 2.20
N ILE A 102 6.26 5.76 3.49
CA ILE A 102 6.57 4.44 4.05
C ILE A 102 5.56 3.40 3.55
N ALA A 103 4.26 3.74 3.62
CA ALA A 103 3.19 2.90 3.09
C ALA A 103 3.36 2.60 1.59
N GLY A 104 3.69 3.62 0.79
CA GLY A 104 3.94 3.45 -0.65
C GLY A 104 5.13 2.55 -0.95
N GLY A 105 6.26 2.73 -0.25
CA GLY A 105 7.45 1.89 -0.46
C GLY A 105 7.21 0.43 -0.07
N LEU A 106 6.54 0.18 1.07
CA LEU A 106 6.15 -1.17 1.48
C LEU A 106 5.20 -1.85 0.50
N ALA A 107 4.17 -1.13 0.05
CA ALA A 107 3.20 -1.67 -0.91
C ALA A 107 3.85 -2.06 -2.24
N LYS A 108 4.82 -1.28 -2.73
CA LYS A 108 5.56 -1.59 -3.98
C LYS A 108 6.39 -2.86 -3.84
N LEU A 109 7.15 -3.00 -2.74
CA LEU A 109 7.92 -4.23 -2.46
C LEU A 109 7.01 -5.45 -2.31
N ALA A 110 5.91 -5.29 -1.59
CA ALA A 110 4.94 -6.36 -1.39
C ALA A 110 4.32 -6.80 -2.72
N TYR A 111 3.96 -5.86 -3.59
CA TYR A 111 3.44 -6.16 -4.92
C TYR A 111 4.44 -6.94 -5.78
N GLU A 112 5.71 -6.53 -5.81
CA GLU A 112 6.76 -7.24 -6.52
C GLU A 112 6.91 -8.70 -6.03
N ARG A 113 6.86 -8.91 -4.71
CA ARG A 113 6.89 -10.27 -4.13
C ARG A 113 5.66 -11.10 -4.47
N VAL A 114 4.48 -10.51 -4.38
CA VAL A 114 3.21 -11.21 -4.68
C VAL A 114 3.13 -11.60 -6.15
N LYS A 115 3.66 -10.79 -7.07
CA LYS A 115 3.67 -11.11 -8.51
C LYS A 115 4.84 -11.98 -8.94
N GLY A 116 5.93 -11.97 -8.18
CA GLY A 116 7.11 -12.82 -8.42
C GLY A 116 7.04 -14.21 -7.78
N ALA A 117 6.07 -14.44 -6.88
CA ALA A 117 5.78 -15.75 -6.25
C ALA A 117 4.83 -16.59 -7.12
#